data_AF-A0A3D1G1X6-F1
#
_entry.id   AF-A0A3D1G1X6-F1
#
_cell.length_a   1.000
_cell.length_b   1.000
_cell.length_c   1.000
_cell.angle_alpha   90.00
_cell.angle_beta   90.00
_cell.angle_gamma   90.00
#
_symmetry.space_group_name_H-M   'P 1'
#
loop_
_entity.id
_entity.type
_entity.pdbx_description
1 polymer ?
#
loop_
_entity_poly.entity_id
_entity_poly.type
_entity_poly.pdbx_seq_one_letter_code
_entity_poly.pdbx_strand_id
1 'polypeptide(L)'
;MSGRLFSITDEEIGEPQDWSFPVPIAYGAGRLAEIGAQCQALGVKAPLIVTDRGSRGLPFIARLQSLIEEAGMTTGIFSEISPNPRDDEIGAGRA
;
A
#
# COMPACT_ATOMS: atom_id res chain seq x y z
N MET A 1 -9.71 -7.49 43.30
CA MET A 1 -8.95 -8.22 42.27
C MET A 1 -8.60 -7.24 41.17
N SER A 2 -7.30 -7.18 40.83
CA SER A 2 -6.66 -6.74 39.56
C SER A 2 -7.29 -5.57 38.79
N GLY A 3 -6.65 -4.44 38.50
CA GLY A 3 -5.25 -4.04 38.52
C GLY A 3 -5.17 -2.86 37.56
N ARG A 4 -4.86 -1.66 38.06
CA ARG A 4 -4.42 -0.54 37.22
C ARG A 4 -3.10 -0.97 36.59
N LEU A 5 -3.07 -1.28 35.31
CA LEU A 5 -1.88 -1.09 34.48
C LEU A 5 -2.14 0.10 33.56
N PHE A 6 -1.07 0.74 33.12
CA PHE A 6 -0.98 2.05 32.44
C PHE A 6 -0.89 3.24 33.40
N SER A 7 0.26 3.33 34.06
CA SER A 7 0.84 4.60 34.48
C SER A 7 1.80 5.02 33.37
N ILE A 8 1.36 5.89 32.47
CA ILE A 8 2.23 6.57 31.50
C ILE A 8 2.94 7.70 32.26
N THR A 9 4.25 7.86 32.05
CA THR A 9 5.07 8.88 32.72
C THR A 9 4.99 10.24 32.01
N ASP A 10 5.31 11.33 32.72
CA ASP A 10 5.25 12.71 32.18
C ASP A 10 6.23 12.95 31.01
N GLU A 11 7.32 12.17 30.95
CA GLU A 11 8.30 12.17 29.84
C GLU A 11 7.72 11.46 28.60
N GLU A 12 6.95 10.38 28.77
CA GLU A 12 6.36 9.58 27.69
C GLU A 12 5.16 10.26 26.99
N ILE A 13 4.51 11.24 27.65
CA ILE A 13 3.42 12.04 27.09
C ILE A 13 3.94 13.20 26.20
N GLY A 14 5.21 13.57 26.35
CA GLY A 14 5.78 14.77 25.76
C GLY A 14 6.28 14.64 24.32
N GLU A 15 6.38 13.44 23.77
CA GLU A 15 6.90 13.22 22.41
C GLU A 15 5.83 13.40 21.32
N PRO A 16 6.14 13.94 20.13
CA PRO A 16 5.17 14.09 19.03
C PRO A 16 4.56 12.75 18.62
N GLN A 17 3.23 12.72 18.48
CA GLN A 17 2.47 11.54 18.08
C GLN A 17 1.62 11.85 16.84
N ASP A 18 1.69 10.98 15.83
CA ASP A 18 0.81 11.04 14.67
C ASP A 18 -0.15 9.84 14.69
N TRP A 19 -1.46 10.13 14.68
CA TRP A 19 -2.50 9.11 14.63
C TRP A 19 -3.34 9.29 13.36
N SER A 20 -3.20 8.39 12.38
CA SER A 20 -3.82 8.52 11.05
C SER A 20 -4.87 7.44 10.72
N PHE A 21 -5.53 6.85 11.73
CA PHE A 21 -6.62 5.89 11.53
C PHE A 21 -7.98 6.60 11.37
N PRO A 22 -8.86 6.19 10.43
CA PRO A 22 -8.77 4.99 9.60
C PRO A 22 -8.07 5.20 8.25
N VAL A 23 -7.13 4.31 7.95
CA VAL A 23 -6.75 4.00 6.55
C VAL A 23 -7.91 3.20 5.97
N PRO A 24 -8.56 3.64 4.87
CA PRO A 24 -9.63 2.87 4.25
C PRO A 24 -9.12 1.51 3.78
N ILE A 25 -9.73 0.41 4.28
CA ILE A 25 -9.37 -0.97 3.90
C ILE A 25 -10.55 -1.58 3.14
N ALA A 26 -10.31 -1.98 1.89
CA ALA A 26 -11.25 -2.77 1.09
C ALA A 26 -10.82 -4.25 1.11
N TYR A 27 -11.67 -5.14 1.63
CA TYR A 27 -11.36 -6.57 1.75
C TYR A 27 -12.57 -7.46 1.40
N GLY A 28 -12.30 -8.70 1.01
CA GLY A 28 -13.31 -9.69 0.60
C GLY A 28 -13.14 -10.14 -0.86
N ALA A 29 -13.80 -11.25 -1.21
CA ALA A 29 -13.74 -11.81 -2.55
C ALA A 29 -14.25 -10.79 -3.61
N GLY A 30 -13.56 -10.70 -4.74
CA GLY A 30 -13.90 -9.79 -5.84
C GLY A 30 -13.46 -8.33 -5.66
N ARG A 31 -13.00 -7.94 -4.46
CA ARG A 31 -12.69 -6.53 -4.16
C ARG A 31 -11.54 -5.94 -4.97
N LEU A 32 -10.60 -6.78 -5.43
CA LEU A 32 -9.53 -6.40 -6.36
C LEU A 32 -10.08 -5.69 -7.62
N ALA A 33 -11.28 -6.07 -8.09
CA ALA A 33 -11.89 -5.50 -9.28
C ALA A 33 -12.26 -4.01 -9.17
N GLU A 34 -12.29 -3.45 -7.96
CA GLU A 34 -12.59 -2.02 -7.78
C GLU A 34 -11.36 -1.11 -7.87
N ILE A 35 -10.16 -1.65 -8.02
CA ILE A 35 -8.93 -0.85 -7.98
C ILE A 35 -8.96 0.32 -8.97
N GLY A 36 -9.51 0.12 -10.17
CA GLY A 36 -9.68 1.19 -11.15
C GLY A 36 -10.58 2.34 -10.65
N ALA A 37 -11.73 2.01 -10.07
CA ALA A 37 -12.64 3.01 -9.49
C ALA A 37 -12.01 3.73 -8.28
N GLN A 38 -11.24 3.00 -7.45
CA GLN A 38 -10.51 3.60 -6.33
C GLN A 38 -9.44 4.58 -6.81
N CYS A 39 -8.65 4.22 -7.82
CA CYS A 39 -7.68 5.13 -8.45
C CYS A 39 -8.36 6.40 -8.98
N GLN A 40 -9.49 6.26 -9.69
CA GLN A 40 -10.24 7.40 -10.22
C GLN A 40 -10.77 8.30 -9.10
N ALA A 41 -11.35 7.72 -8.03
CA ALA A 41 -11.85 8.47 -6.88
C ALA A 41 -10.74 9.26 -6.16
N LEU A 42 -9.52 8.73 -6.16
CA LEU A 42 -8.33 9.38 -5.61
C LEU A 42 -7.63 10.34 -6.60
N GLY A 43 -8.13 10.46 -7.84
CA GLY A 43 -7.52 11.29 -8.89
C GLY A 43 -6.21 10.71 -9.46
N VAL A 44 -5.90 9.45 -9.20
CA VAL A 44 -4.73 8.74 -9.75
C VAL A 44 -5.01 8.39 -11.21
N LYS A 45 -4.08 8.74 -12.11
CA LYS A 45 -4.24 8.56 -13.57
C LYS A 45 -3.28 7.54 -14.19
N ALA A 46 -2.18 7.26 -13.51
CA ALA A 46 -1.14 6.34 -13.95
C ALA A 46 -0.49 5.67 -12.72
N PRO A 47 -1.19 4.72 -12.06
CA PRO A 47 -0.64 4.05 -10.89
C PRO A 47 0.60 3.20 -11.25
N LEU A 48 1.53 3.10 -10.30
CA LEU A 48 2.68 2.19 -10.36
C LEU A 48 2.41 1.00 -9.45
N ILE A 49 2.44 -0.21 -10.02
CA ILE A 49 2.40 -1.44 -9.22
C ILE A 49 3.80 -1.68 -8.66
N VAL A 50 3.93 -1.69 -7.33
CA VAL A 50 5.17 -2.01 -6.64
C VAL A 50 5.03 -3.37 -5.97
N THR A 51 5.96 -4.28 -6.25
CA THR A 51 5.92 -5.67 -5.76
C THR A 51 7.35 -6.23 -5.61
N ASP A 52 7.49 -7.42 -5.02
CA ASP A 52 8.74 -8.18 -5.04
C ASP A 52 8.87 -9.05 -6.31
N ARG A 53 10.09 -9.58 -6.54
CA ARG A 53 10.42 -10.41 -7.71
C ARG A 53 9.64 -11.72 -7.76
N GLY A 54 9.39 -12.34 -6.60
CA GLY A 54 8.67 -13.60 -6.48
C GLY A 54 7.19 -13.44 -6.84
N SER A 55 6.60 -12.31 -6.47
CA SER A 55 5.20 -12.01 -6.76
C SER A 55 4.95 -11.52 -8.18
N ARG A 56 5.96 -10.91 -8.86
CA ARG A 56 5.82 -10.33 -10.22
C ARG A 56 5.12 -11.25 -11.22
N GLY A 57 5.44 -12.54 -11.20
CA GLY A 57 4.91 -13.53 -12.13
C GLY A 57 3.56 -14.14 -11.73
N LEU A 58 3.00 -13.76 -10.58
CA LEU A 58 1.76 -14.36 -10.09
C LEU A 58 0.54 -13.81 -10.85
N PRO A 59 -0.49 -14.64 -11.12
CA PRO A 59 -1.64 -14.24 -11.95
C PRO A 59 -2.38 -12.99 -11.47
N PHE A 60 -2.37 -12.71 -10.17
CA PHE A 60 -3.06 -11.54 -9.61
C PHE A 60 -2.39 -10.21 -10.01
N ILE A 61 -1.09 -10.20 -10.30
CA ILE A 61 -0.38 -9.01 -10.77
C ILE A 61 -0.83 -8.67 -12.19
N ALA A 62 -0.89 -9.66 -13.07
CA ALA A 62 -1.43 -9.47 -14.43
C ALA A 62 -2.90 -9.01 -14.38
N ARG A 63 -3.71 -9.62 -13.49
CA ARG A 63 -5.11 -9.21 -13.31
C ARG A 63 -5.22 -7.76 -12.82
N LEU A 64 -4.35 -7.35 -11.88
CA LEU A 64 -4.29 -5.98 -11.39
C LEU A 64 -3.97 -4.98 -12.51
N GLN A 65 -2.99 -5.30 -13.37
CA GLN A 65 -2.68 -4.46 -14.54
C GLN A 65 -3.89 -4.30 -15.46
N SER A 66 -4.53 -5.40 -15.84
CA SER A 66 -5.72 -5.35 -16.71
C SER A 66 -6.85 -4.54 -16.12
N LEU A 67 -7.12 -4.65 -14.81
CA LEU A 67 -8.18 -3.87 -14.15
C LEU A 67 -7.91 -2.36 -14.16
N ILE A 68 -6.65 -1.95 -14.09
CA ILE A 68 -6.26 -0.53 -14.21
C ILE A 68 -6.44 -0.06 -15.65
N GLU A 69 -6.02 -0.87 -16.62
CA GLU A 69 -6.17 -0.58 -18.06
C GLU A 69 -7.65 -0.53 -18.49
N GLU A 70 -8.49 -1.45 -18.00
CA GLU A 70 -9.94 -1.47 -18.18
C GLU A 70 -10.60 -0.16 -17.67
N ALA A 71 -10.00 0.48 -16.67
CA ALA A 71 -10.44 1.77 -16.13
C ALA A 71 -9.87 2.99 -16.90
N GLY A 72 -9.20 2.76 -18.03
CA GLY A 72 -8.70 3.80 -18.94
C GLY A 72 -7.40 4.46 -18.51
N MET A 73 -6.63 3.80 -17.63
CA MET A 73 -5.35 4.30 -17.12
C MET A 73 -4.18 3.49 -17.66
N THR A 74 -3.01 4.11 -17.78
CA THR A 74 -1.76 3.38 -17.98
C THR A 74 -1.21 2.90 -16.65
N THR A 75 -0.42 1.83 -16.65
CA THR A 75 0.22 1.33 -15.43
C THR A 75 1.64 0.87 -15.69
N GLY A 76 2.53 1.14 -14.74
CA GLY A 76 3.87 0.57 -14.68
C GLY A 76 3.95 -0.58 -13.68
N ILE A 77 5.06 -1.32 -13.69
CA ILE A 77 5.40 -2.27 -12.64
C ILE A 77 6.87 -2.16 -12.24
N PHE A 78 7.13 -1.99 -10.95
CA PHE A 78 8.44 -2.08 -10.32
C PHE A 78 8.47 -3.30 -9.39
N SER A 79 9.37 -4.24 -9.65
CA SER A 79 9.40 -5.55 -8.98
C SER A 79 10.68 -5.84 -8.20
N GLU A 80 11.60 -4.87 -8.12
CA GLU A 80 12.95 -5.12 -7.62
C GLU A 80 13.09 -4.94 -6.10
N ILE A 81 11.96 -4.93 -5.39
CA ILE A 81 11.88 -4.78 -3.93
C ILE A 81 12.27 -6.09 -3.24
N SER A 82 13.16 -5.98 -2.25
CA SER A 82 13.52 -7.09 -1.36
C SER A 82 12.55 -7.20 -0.17
N PRO A 83 12.47 -8.37 0.52
CA PRO A 83 11.59 -8.55 1.67
C PRO A 83 11.81 -7.57 2.84
N ASN A 84 13.03 -7.02 2.95
CA ASN A 84 13.35 -5.93 3.86
C ASN A 84 13.93 -4.77 3.03
N PRO A 85 13.07 -3.88 2.50
CA PRO A 85 13.46 -2.91 1.49
C PRO A 85 14.62 -2.04 1.91
N ARG A 86 15.49 -1.74 0.96
CA ARG A 86 16.65 -0.86 1.12
C ARG A 86 16.43 0.49 0.45
N ASP A 87 17.22 1.49 0.83
CA ASP A 87 17.16 2.85 0.28
C ASP A 87 17.50 2.89 -1.22
N ASP A 88 18.47 2.10 -1.67
CA ASP A 88 18.83 1.94 -3.09
C ASP A 88 17.65 1.45 -3.94
N GLU A 89 16.86 0.52 -3.42
CA GLU A 89 15.65 -0.03 -4.07
C GLU A 89 14.54 1.01 -4.18
N ILE A 90 14.37 1.85 -3.14
CA ILE A 90 13.42 2.98 -3.15
C ILE A 90 13.85 4.01 -4.20
N GLY A 91 15.15 4.34 -4.24
CA GLY A 91 15.71 5.26 -5.23
C GLY A 91 15.46 4.78 -6.66
N ALA A 92 15.60 3.49 -6.92
CA ALA A 92 15.34 2.88 -8.23
C ALA A 92 13.86 2.94 -8.64
N GLY A 93 12.92 2.86 -7.68
CA GLY A 93 11.47 2.87 -7.95
C GLY A 93 10.83 4.26 -8.12
N ARG A 94 11.57 5.35 -7.91
CA ARG A 94 11.07 6.74 -7.91
C ARG A 94 10.82 7.33 -9.33
N ALA A 95 11.36 6.70 -10.37
CA ALA A 95 11.46 7.28 -11.72
C ALA A 95 10.11 7.60 -12.39
#